data_AF-A0A842KT01-F1
#
_entry.id   AF-A0A842KT01-F1
#
_cell.length_a   1.000
_cell.length_b   1.000
_cell.length_c   1.000
_cell.angle_alpha   90.00
_cell.angle_beta   90.00
_cell.angle_gamma   90.00
#
_symmetry.space_group_name_H-M   'P 1'
#
loop_
_entity.id
_entity.type
_entity.pdbx_description
1 polymer ?
#
loop_
_entity_poly.entity_id
_entity_poly.type
_entity_poly.pdbx_seq_one_letter_code
_entity_poly.pdbx_strand_id
1 'polypeptide(L)'
;MKLYIVNLNDCDPRRCTARKLKKFGLAKFIGRRKGIAKGAILLNPFSDRVLSKEDREIIENRGIVALDGSWKRIEEKDFLMYNRLFIFRALP
;
A
#
# COMPACT_ATOMS: atom_id res chain seq x y z
N MET A 1 -13.51 -5.13 -0.13
CA MET A 1 -12.36 -4.22 0.02
C MET A 1 -11.42 -4.39 -1.16
N LYS A 2 -10.86 -3.30 -1.70
CA LYS A 2 -9.88 -3.34 -2.80
C LYS A 2 -8.47 -3.21 -2.21
N LEU A 3 -7.57 -4.15 -2.50
CA LEU A 3 -6.18 -4.10 -2.08
C LEU A 3 -5.28 -3.86 -3.30
N TYR A 4 -4.48 -2.80 -3.24
CA TYR A 4 -3.52 -2.43 -4.27
C TYR A 4 -2.11 -2.54 -3.73
N ILE A 5 -1.17 -2.97 -4.58
CA ILE A 5 0.22 -3.13 -4.20
C ILE A 5 1.11 -2.38 -5.18
N VAL A 6 1.94 -1.48 -4.65
CA VAL A 6 3.09 -0.92 -5.35
C VAL A 6 4.28 -1.83 -5.04
N ASN A 7 4.66 -2.66 -6.00
CA ASN A 7 5.79 -3.59 -5.84
C ASN A 7 7.10 -2.90 -6.25
N LEU A 8 8.11 -2.94 -5.37
CA LEU A 8 9.44 -2.37 -5.61
C LEU A 8 10.39 -3.33 -6.34
N ASN A 9 9.98 -4.59 -6.53
CA ASN A 9 10.70 -5.68 -7.19
C ASN A 9 12.07 -6.00 -6.58
N ASP A 10 12.24 -5.78 -5.28
CA ASP A 10 13.47 -6.04 -4.53
C ASP A 10 13.41 -7.32 -3.69
N CYS A 11 12.37 -8.13 -3.85
CA CYS A 11 12.16 -9.39 -3.14
C CYS A 11 12.25 -10.61 -4.07
N ASP A 12 12.66 -11.77 -3.52
CA ASP A 12 12.61 -13.05 -4.24
C ASP A 12 11.16 -13.35 -4.67
N PRO A 13 10.89 -13.45 -5.99
CA PRO A 13 9.54 -13.64 -6.49
C PRO A 13 8.89 -14.96 -6.02
N ARG A 14 9.68 -15.96 -5.63
CA ARG A 14 9.18 -17.25 -5.11
C ARG A 14 8.70 -17.15 -3.66
N ARG A 15 9.21 -16.19 -2.90
CA ARG A 15 8.91 -16.00 -1.46
C ARG A 15 7.99 -14.81 -1.17
N CYS A 16 7.82 -13.91 -2.14
CA CYS A 16 7.03 -12.69 -2.01
C CYS A 16 5.54 -12.94 -1.74
N THR A 17 5.05 -12.48 -0.58
CA THR A 17 3.64 -12.56 -0.18
C THR A 17 2.74 -11.72 -1.10
N ALA A 18 3.16 -10.52 -1.51
CA ALA A 18 2.39 -9.69 -2.44
C ALA A 18 2.12 -10.40 -3.76
N ARG A 19 3.10 -11.14 -4.29
CA ARG A 19 2.93 -11.94 -5.51
C ARG A 19 1.97 -13.11 -5.31
N LYS A 20 1.99 -13.76 -4.15
CA LYS A 20 0.99 -14.79 -3.77
C LYS A 20 -0.42 -14.18 -3.71
N LEU A 21 -0.60 -13.05 -3.04
CA LEU A 21 -1.89 -12.34 -2.98
C LEU A 21 -2.42 -11.98 -4.37
N LYS A 22 -1.55 -11.49 -5.27
CA LYS A 22 -1.92 -11.25 -6.67
C LYS A 22 -2.34 -12.53 -7.38
N LYS A 23 -1.60 -13.63 -7.21
CA LYS A 23 -1.91 -14.93 -7.83
C LYS A 23 -3.28 -15.46 -7.39
N PHE A 24 -3.66 -15.24 -6.13
CA PHE A 24 -4.98 -15.60 -5.60
C PHE A 24 -6.09 -14.58 -5.89
N GLY A 25 -5.81 -13.51 -6.65
CA GLY A 25 -6.79 -12.47 -6.96
C GLY A 25 -7.18 -11.59 -5.77
N LEU A 26 -6.44 -11.66 -4.66
CA LEU A 26 -6.71 -10.90 -3.43
C LEU A 26 -6.13 -9.48 -3.48
N ALA A 27 -5.20 -9.21 -4.41
CA ALA A 27 -4.59 -7.90 -4.58
C ALA A 27 -4.31 -7.58 -6.05
N LYS A 28 -4.35 -6.29 -6.40
CA LYS A 28 -3.98 -5.78 -7.73
C LYS A 28 -2.66 -5.02 -7.66
N PHE A 29 -1.71 -5.38 -8.53
CA PHE A 29 -0.49 -4.59 -8.67
C PHE A 29 -0.79 -3.31 -9.45
N ILE A 30 -0.34 -2.18 -8.93
CA ILE A 30 -0.46 -0.87 -9.57
C ILE A 30 0.93 -0.28 -9.80
N GLY A 31 1.06 0.51 -10.87
CA GLY A 31 2.31 1.23 -11.14
C GLY A 31 2.46 2.43 -10.22
N ARG A 32 3.69 2.94 -10.09
CA ARG A 32 3.99 4.13 -9.27
C ARG A 32 3.26 5.41 -9.68
N ARG A 33 2.70 5.48 -10.91
CA ARG A 33 1.98 6.65 -11.45
C ARG A 33 0.66 6.33 -12.16
N LYS A 34 0.39 5.07 -12.53
CA LYS A 34 -0.75 4.66 -13.37
C LYS A 34 -1.63 3.65 -12.64
N GLY A 35 -2.95 3.86 -12.67
CA GLY A 35 -3.92 3.01 -11.98
C GLY A 35 -4.00 3.25 -10.47
N ILE A 36 -3.56 4.42 -10.01
CA ILE A 36 -3.56 4.80 -8.59
C ILE A 36 -4.97 5.15 -8.12
N ALA A 37 -5.41 4.49 -7.06
CA ALA A 37 -6.65 4.80 -6.36
C ALA A 37 -6.46 6.05 -5.49
N LYS A 38 -6.50 7.25 -6.09
CA LYS A 38 -6.37 8.51 -5.34
C LYS A 38 -7.36 8.56 -4.18
N GLY A 39 -6.90 9.04 -3.03
CA GLY A 39 -7.65 9.09 -1.78
C GLY A 39 -7.80 7.74 -1.07
N ALA A 40 -7.20 6.65 -1.59
CA ALA A 40 -7.07 5.40 -0.85
C ALA A 40 -6.09 5.54 0.33
N ILE A 41 -6.16 4.59 1.26
CA ILE A 41 -5.26 4.55 2.41
C ILE A 41 -3.97 3.86 2.01
N LEU A 42 -2.83 4.53 2.19
CA LEU A 42 -1.52 3.89 2.11
C LEU A 42 -1.09 3.47 3.50
N LEU A 43 -0.81 2.17 3.66
CA LEU A 43 -0.18 1.65 4.86
C LEU A 43 1.26 2.18 4.92
N ASN A 44 1.52 3.04 5.90
CA ASN A 44 2.78 3.70 6.13
C ASN A 44 3.17 3.53 7.61
N PRO A 45 4.20 2.72 7.93
CA PRO A 45 4.63 2.48 9.31
C PRO A 45 5.20 3.72 10.01
N PHE A 46 5.52 4.77 9.26
CA PHE A 46 6.04 6.05 9.79
C PHE A 46 4.92 7.09 10.00
N SER A 47 3.65 6.73 9.82
CA SER A 47 2.55 7.68 9.99
C SER A 47 2.16 7.85 11.46
N ASP A 48 1.99 9.10 11.91
CA ASP A 48 1.52 9.40 13.27
C ASP A 48 0.06 8.95 13.54
N ARG A 49 -0.73 8.72 12.49
CA ARG A 49 -2.11 8.29 12.60
C ARG A 49 -2.22 6.79 12.36
N VAL A 50 -2.80 6.09 13.32
CA VAL A 50 -3.08 4.65 13.23
C VAL A 50 -4.39 4.42 12.47
N LEU A 51 -4.42 3.35 11.68
CA LEU A 51 -5.62 2.87 10.98
C LEU A 51 -6.74 2.58 12.00
N SER A 52 -7.91 3.16 11.81
CA SER A 52 -9.02 3.03 12.76
C SER A 52 -10.35 2.70 12.07
N LYS A 53 -11.42 2.55 12.86
CA LYS A 53 -12.78 2.34 12.31
C LYS A 53 -13.29 3.56 11.52
N GLU A 54 -12.75 4.75 11.77
CA GLU A 54 -13.10 5.99 11.05
C GLU A 54 -12.72 5.93 9.57
N ASP A 55 -11.73 5.10 9.24
CA ASP A 55 -11.24 4.93 7.88
C ASP A 55 -12.11 4.00 7.02
N ARG A 56 -13.15 3.39 7.60
CA ARG A 56 -13.97 2.34 6.98
C ARG A 56 -14.58 2.78 5.64
N GLU A 57 -15.19 3.96 5.60
CA GLU A 57 -15.84 4.47 4.39
C GLU A 57 -14.82 4.67 3.25
N ILE A 58 -13.62 5.15 3.57
CA ILE A 58 -12.52 5.31 2.61
C ILE A 58 -12.08 3.93 2.10
N ILE A 59 -11.92 2.95 2.98
CA ILE A 59 -11.51 1.58 2.62
C ILE A 59 -12.53 0.91 1.68
N GLU A 60 -13.83 1.07 1.96
CA GLU A 60 -14.89 0.48 1.15
C GLU A 60 -14.95 1.13 -0.24
N ASN A 61 -14.85 2.46 -0.30
CA ASN A 61 -14.95 3.21 -1.56
C ASN A 61 -13.66 3.17 -2.40
N ARG A 62 -12.52 3.46 -1.77
CA ARG A 62 -11.22 3.71 -2.41
C ARG A 62 -10.24 2.54 -2.24
N GLY A 63 -10.32 1.80 -1.14
CA GLY A 63 -9.43 0.67 -0.86
C GLY A 63 -8.18 1.02 -0.07
N ILE A 64 -7.29 0.03 0.01
CA ILE A 64 -6.00 0.11 0.70
C ILE A 64 -4.87 -0.11 -0.30
N VAL A 65 -3.78 0.62 -0.11
CA VAL A 65 -2.53 0.52 -0.85
C VAL A 65 -1.44 0.07 0.11
N ALA A 66 -0.61 -0.87 -0.33
CA ALA A 66 0.60 -1.29 0.36
C ALA A 66 1.83 -1.08 -0.55
N LEU A 67 2.95 -0.70 0.05
CA LEU A 67 4.27 -0.77 -0.57
C LEU A 67 4.87 -2.13 -0.25
N ASP A 68 5.17 -2.92 -1.28
CA ASP A 68 5.85 -4.21 -1.14
C ASP A 68 7.33 -4.03 -1.49
N GLY A 69 8.16 -4.12 -0.46
CA GLY A 69 9.60 -4.17 -0.60
C GLY A 69 10.31 -4.54 0.69
N SER A 70 11.63 -4.60 0.66
CA SER A 70 12.44 -4.97 1.81
C SER A 70 12.54 -3.83 2.83
N TRP A 71 12.52 -4.17 4.13
CA TRP A 71 12.76 -3.20 5.21
C TRP A 71 14.15 -2.57 5.18
N LYS A 72 15.12 -3.21 4.51
CA LYS A 72 16.46 -2.64 4.27
C LYS A 72 16.42 -1.47 3.28
N ARG A 73 15.36 -1.37 2.47
CA ARG A 73 15.23 -0.41 1.37
C ARG A 73 14.16 0.64 1.62
N ILE A 74 13.07 0.28 2.32
CA ILE A 74 11.95 1.18 2.59
C ILE A 74 12.30 2.10 3.76
N GLU A 75 12.33 3.40 3.48
CA GLU A 75 12.51 4.47 4.46
C GLU A 75 11.34 5.46 4.37
N GLU A 76 11.21 6.34 5.36
CA GLU A 76 10.15 7.37 5.42
C GLU A 76 10.09 8.21 4.12
N LYS A 77 11.25 8.55 3.55
CA LYS A 77 11.35 9.35 2.32
C LYS A 77 10.66 8.70 1.11
N ASP A 78 10.56 7.37 1.06
CA ASP A 78 9.89 6.66 -0.03
C ASP A 78 8.38 6.94 -0.04
N PHE A 79 7.81 7.33 1.09
CA PHE A 79 6.39 7.66 1.22
C PHE A 79 6.08 9.09 0.75
N LEU A 80 7.05 10.00 0.79
CA LEU A 80 6.84 11.42 0.45
C LEU A 80 6.29 11.62 -0.97
N MET A 81 6.70 10.77 -1.92
CA MET A 81 6.19 10.84 -3.30
C MET A 81 4.69 10.55 -3.43
N TYR A 82 4.06 10.04 -2.37
CA TYR A 82 2.66 9.66 -2.33
C TYR A 82 1.78 10.60 -1.49
N ASN A 83 2.34 11.66 -0.87
CA ASN A 83 1.58 12.47 0.10
C ASN A 83 0.35 13.19 -0.50
N ARG A 84 0.36 13.46 -1.81
CA ARG A 84 -0.77 14.10 -2.51
C ARG A 84 -1.77 13.09 -3.06
N LEU A 85 -1.46 11.80 -2.98
CA LEU A 85 -2.22 10.74 -3.63
C LEU A 85 -3.00 9.90 -2.63
N PHE A 86 -2.45 9.67 -1.44
CA PHE A 86 -3.02 8.76 -0.45
C PHE A 86 -3.11 9.39 0.92
N ILE A 87 -4.01 8.83 1.71
CA ILE A 87 -4.14 9.10 3.14
C ILE A 87 -3.24 8.10 3.87
N PHE A 88 -2.33 8.57 4.72
CA PHE A 88 -1.39 7.68 5.40
C PHE A 88 -1.96 7.17 6.72
N ARG A 89 -1.77 5.87 6.96
CA ARG A 89 -2.07 5.22 8.23
C ARG A 89 -1.01 4.20 8.59
N ALA A 90 -0.55 4.23 9.83
CA ALA A 90 0.20 3.12 10.41
C ALA A 90 -0.77 1.99 10.79
N LEU A 91 -0.27 0.76 10.82
CA LEU A 91 -1.01 -0.32 11.47
C LEU A 91 -0.84 -0.19 13.00
N PRO A 92 -1.85 -0.54 13.80
CA PRO A 92 -1.77 -0.57 15.26
C PRO A 92 -0.75 -1.59 15.77
#